data_AF-A0A947BF62-F1
#
_entry.id   AF-A0A947BF62-F1
#
_cell.length_a   1.000
_cell.length_b   1.000
_cell.length_c   1.000
_cell.angle_alpha   90.00
_cell.angle_beta   90.00
_cell.angle_gamma   90.00
#
_symmetry.space_group_name_H-M   'P 1'
#
loop_
_entity.id
_entity.type
_entity.pdbx_description
1 polymer ?
#
loop_
_entity_poly.entity_id
_entity_poly.type
_entity_poly.pdbx_seq_one_letter_code
_entity_poly.pdbx_strand_id
1 'polypeptide(L)'
;MPSRRFFLRGLVASLLAAVALPAYAFFVEPSVRLRVKRWRVARDDWPDDQPIRIAVVSDLHMGEPFVTLDRLSQIVARANALGADLIVILGDLVAGHHYVQKSIPVAATAAVLKDLTAPLGVYAVL
;
A
#
# COMPACT_ATOMS: atom_id res chain seq x y z
N MET A 1 48.20 7.75 9.31
CA MET A 1 47.40 8.93 8.92
C MET A 1 46.65 8.61 7.64
N PRO A 2 45.32 8.76 7.56
CA PRO A 2 44.57 8.50 6.33
C PRO A 2 45.05 9.42 5.19
N SER A 3 45.18 8.89 3.98
CA SER A 3 45.60 9.68 2.83
C SER A 3 44.48 10.61 2.36
N ARG A 4 44.83 11.74 1.72
CA ARG A 4 43.85 12.69 1.14
C ARG A 4 42.84 12.00 0.23
N ARG A 5 43.30 11.01 -0.56
CA ARG A 5 42.45 10.21 -1.45
C ARG A 5 41.48 9.31 -0.69
N PHE A 6 41.92 8.71 0.42
CA PHE A 6 41.05 7.92 1.28
C PHE A 6 39.95 8.79 1.92
N PHE A 7 40.32 9.96 2.43
CA PHE A 7 39.37 10.92 3.01
C PHE A 7 38.33 11.40 1.98
N LEU A 8 38.77 11.82 0.78
CA LEU A 8 37.86 12.28 -0.28
C LEU A 8 36.91 11.17 -0.76
N ARG A 9 37.40 9.94 -0.91
CA ARG A 9 36.54 8.80 -1.26
C ARG A 9 35.50 8.51 -0.17
N GLY A 10 35.90 8.57 1.10
CA GLY A 10 34.99 8.43 2.23
C GLY A 10 33.91 9.50 2.22
N LEU A 11 34.28 10.78 2.05
CA LEU A 11 33.32 11.89 1.99
C LEU A 11 32.32 11.72 0.85
N VAL A 12 32.79 11.38 -0.35
CA VAL A 12 31.92 11.14 -1.51
C VAL A 12 30.97 9.97 -1.25
N ALA A 13 31.47 8.85 -0.71
CA ALA A 13 30.64 7.70 -0.39
C ALA A 13 29.56 8.03 0.66
N SER A 14 29.91 8.79 1.70
CA SER A 14 28.97 9.25 2.72
C SER A 14 27.89 10.17 2.14
N LEU A 15 28.26 11.11 1.27
CA LEU A 15 27.30 12.00 0.61
C LEU A 15 26.36 11.23 -0.31
N LEU A 16 26.88 10.27 -1.09
CA LEU A 16 26.06 9.41 -1.93
C LEU A 16 25.08 8.59 -1.10
N ALA A 17 25.53 7.99 0.01
CA ALA A 17 24.65 7.23 0.91
C ALA A 17 23.56 8.13 1.53
N ALA A 18 23.91 9.36 1.92
CA ALA A 18 22.98 10.32 2.51
C ALA A 18 21.86 10.74 1.55
N VAL A 19 22.07 10.66 0.23
CA VAL A 19 21.04 10.93 -0.79
C VAL A 19 20.31 9.64 -1.18
N ALA A 20 21.04 8.55 -1.41
CA ALA A 20 20.48 7.31 -1.93
C ALA A 20 19.53 6.63 -0.93
N LEU A 21 19.86 6.64 0.37
CA LEU A 21 19.03 5.98 1.39
C LEU A 21 17.66 6.66 1.55
N PRO A 22 17.55 7.99 1.72
CA PRO A 22 16.25 8.65 1.72
C PRO A 22 15.50 8.52 0.40
N ALA A 23 16.19 8.64 -0.74
CA ALA A 23 15.57 8.46 -2.05
C ALA A 23 14.91 7.07 -2.17
N TYR A 24 15.60 6.03 -1.72
CA TYR A 24 15.05 4.68 -1.68
C TYR A 24 13.88 4.56 -0.70
N ALA A 25 14.05 5.01 0.55
CA ALA A 25 13.05 4.86 1.61
C ALA A 25 11.75 5.62 1.34
N PHE A 26 11.82 6.82 0.77
CA PHE A 26 10.64 7.68 0.57
C PHE A 26 10.01 7.55 -0.82
N PHE A 27 10.78 7.15 -1.84
CA PHE A 27 10.25 7.10 -3.21
C PHE A 27 10.21 5.70 -3.77
N VAL A 28 11.21 4.85 -3.56
CA VAL A 28 11.26 3.52 -4.18
C VAL A 28 10.45 2.49 -3.40
N GLU A 29 10.70 2.38 -2.09
CA GLU A 29 10.01 1.40 -1.25
C GLU A 29 8.48 1.60 -1.25
N PRO A 30 7.95 2.83 -1.08
CA PRO A 30 6.51 3.04 -1.06
C PRO A 30 5.90 2.85 -2.44
N SER A 31 6.54 3.35 -3.52
CA SER A 31 5.92 3.33 -4.85
C SER A 31 5.92 1.95 -5.51
N VAL A 32 6.98 1.14 -5.34
CA VAL A 32 7.20 -0.06 -6.19
C VAL A 32 6.60 -1.35 -5.61
N ARG A 33 6.28 -1.42 -4.31
CA ARG A 33 5.93 -2.68 -3.64
C ARG A 33 4.45 -2.82 -3.26
N LEU A 34 3.55 -2.91 -4.24
CA LEU A 34 2.23 -3.50 -4.00
C LEU A 34 2.38 -5.03 -3.90
N ARG A 35 2.43 -5.56 -2.66
CA ARG A 35 2.54 -7.00 -2.39
C ARG A 35 1.23 -7.56 -1.87
N VAL A 36 0.84 -8.71 -2.40
CA VAL A 36 -0.30 -9.48 -1.88
C VAL A 36 0.22 -10.44 -0.82
N LYS A 37 -0.19 -10.25 0.43
CA LYS A 37 0.08 -11.18 1.52
C LYS A 37 -1.11 -12.14 1.67
N ARG A 38 -0.86 -13.45 1.59
CA ARG A 38 -1.89 -14.47 1.74
C ARG A 38 -1.71 -15.19 3.07
N TRP A 39 -2.83 -15.38 3.76
CA TRP A 39 -2.90 -16.08 5.03
C TRP A 39 -3.97 -17.16 4.88
N ARG A 40 -3.74 -18.31 5.49
CA ARG A 40 -4.74 -19.35 5.62
C ARG A 40 -5.12 -19.44 7.09
N VAL A 41 -6.35 -19.08 7.40
CA VAL A 41 -6.93 -19.24 8.73
C VAL A 41 -7.75 -20.52 8.69
N ALA A 42 -7.43 -21.46 9.57
CA ALA A 42 -8.16 -22.71 9.73
C ALA A 42 -8.33 -22.96 11.22
N ARG A 43 -9.47 -23.53 11.61
CA ARG A 43 -9.77 -23.95 12.97
C ARG A 43 -10.51 -25.28 12.93
N ASP A 44 -10.28 -26.12 13.93
CA ASP A 44 -10.89 -27.46 14.02
C ASP A 44 -12.42 -27.43 14.15
N ASP A 45 -12.99 -26.30 14.60
CA ASP A 45 -14.43 -26.08 14.74
C ASP A 45 -15.07 -25.41 13.51
N TRP A 46 -14.32 -25.19 12.42
CA TRP A 46 -14.85 -24.65 11.18
C TRP A 46 -15.15 -25.76 10.16
N PRO A 47 -16.21 -25.62 9.35
CA PRO A 47 -16.46 -26.53 8.24
C PRO A 47 -15.36 -26.41 7.19
N ASP A 48 -14.66 -27.52 6.92
CA ASP A 48 -13.54 -27.59 5.97
C ASP A 48 -14.00 -27.66 4.49
N ASP A 49 -15.28 -27.90 4.23
CA ASP A 49 -15.81 -28.16 2.90
C ASP A 49 -16.03 -26.89 2.06
N GLN A 50 -16.10 -25.72 2.69
CA GLN A 50 -16.41 -24.44 2.01
C GLN A 50 -15.49 -23.29 2.46
N PRO A 51 -14.20 -23.32 2.07
CA PRO A 51 -13.28 -22.23 2.39
C PRO A 51 -13.65 -20.95 1.63
N ILE A 52 -13.80 -19.84 2.36
CA ILE A 52 -14.07 -18.52 1.79
C ILE A 52 -12.76 -17.74 1.63
N ARG A 53 -12.59 -17.09 0.48
CA ARG A 53 -11.47 -16.17 0.22
C ARG A 53 -11.91 -14.74 0.46
N ILE A 54 -11.26 -14.09 1.43
CA ILE A 54 -11.53 -12.69 1.76
C ILE A 54 -10.33 -11.84 1.32
N ALA A 55 -10.57 -10.84 0.49
CA ALA A 55 -9.60 -9.79 0.21
C ALA A 55 -9.82 -8.61 1.15
N VAL A 56 -8.76 -8.20 1.82
CA VAL A 56 -8.78 -7.12 2.81
C VAL A 56 -8.05 -5.91 2.22
N VAL A 57 -8.73 -4.76 2.20
CA VAL A 57 -8.17 -3.46 1.84
C VAL A 57 -8.27 -2.56 3.07
N SER A 58 -7.18 -1.91 3.48
CA SER A 58 -7.14 -1.10 4.69
C SER A 58 -5.98 -0.11 4.61
N ASP A 59 -6.00 0.90 5.48
CA ASP A 59 -4.89 1.82 5.72
C ASP A 59 -4.39 2.47 4.43
N LEU A 60 -5.33 2.83 3.55
CA LEU A 60 -4.99 3.42 2.26
C LEU A 60 -4.29 4.77 2.46
N HIS A 61 -4.67 5.53 3.48
CA HIS A 61 -4.15 6.87 3.76
C HIS A 61 -4.00 7.70 2.48
N MET A 62 -5.13 7.94 1.79
CA MET A 62 -5.15 8.65 0.51
C MET A 62 -4.62 10.08 0.67
N GLY A 63 -3.63 10.44 -0.15
CA GLY A 63 -2.96 11.73 -0.12
C GLY A 63 -1.71 11.76 -1.00
N GLU A 64 -1.57 12.80 -1.82
CA GLU A 64 -0.38 12.99 -2.64
C GLU A 64 0.81 13.48 -1.79
N PRO A 65 2.05 13.11 -2.13
CA PRO A 65 2.45 12.36 -3.34
C PRO A 65 2.45 10.83 -3.19
N PHE A 66 2.22 10.31 -1.99
CA PHE A 66 2.51 8.90 -1.69
C PHE A 66 1.41 7.93 -2.11
N VAL A 67 0.13 8.30 -1.91
CA VAL A 67 -1.01 7.46 -2.28
C VAL A 67 -1.96 8.25 -3.17
N THR A 68 -1.79 8.06 -4.48
CA THR A 68 -2.55 8.72 -5.53
C THR A 68 -3.78 7.91 -5.95
N LEU A 69 -4.69 8.55 -6.70
CA LEU A 69 -5.82 7.84 -7.32
C LEU A 69 -5.38 6.77 -8.33
N ASP A 70 -4.27 6.99 -9.04
CA ASP A 70 -3.70 6.00 -9.95
C ASP A 70 -3.22 4.76 -9.19
N ARG A 71 -2.56 4.97 -8.04
CA ARG A 71 -2.15 3.88 -7.16
C ARG A 71 -3.36 3.12 -6.62
N LEU A 72 -4.40 3.83 -6.19
CA LEU A 72 -5.65 3.22 -5.74
C LEU A 72 -6.28 2.37 -6.86
N SER A 73 -6.29 2.87 -8.09
CA SER A 73 -6.81 2.14 -9.25
C SER A 73 -6.04 0.83 -9.49
N GLN A 74 -4.71 0.84 -9.32
CA GLN A 74 -3.89 -0.38 -9.39
C GLN A 74 -4.22 -1.36 -8.25
N ILE A 75 -4.47 -0.85 -7.03
CA ILE A 75 -4.88 -1.68 -5.88
C ILE A 75 -6.23 -2.34 -6.17
N VAL A 76 -7.22 -1.59 -6.67
CA VAL A 76 -8.55 -2.10 -7.03
C VAL A 76 -8.45 -3.17 -8.11
N ALA A 77 -7.72 -2.90 -9.20
CA ALA A 77 -7.51 -3.87 -10.27
C ALA A 77 -6.83 -5.15 -9.75
N ARG A 78 -5.83 -5.01 -8.86
CA ARG A 78 -5.13 -6.15 -8.28
C ARG A 78 -6.01 -6.94 -7.33
N ALA A 79 -6.83 -6.28 -6.52
CA ALA A 79 -7.76 -6.91 -5.58
C ALA A 79 -8.82 -7.73 -6.32
N ASN A 80 -9.44 -7.16 -7.37
CA ASN A 80 -10.39 -7.88 -8.23
C ASN A 80 -9.75 -9.11 -8.88
N ALA A 81 -8.49 -9.00 -9.33
CA ALA A 81 -7.74 -10.11 -9.91
C ALA A 81 -7.37 -11.24 -8.91
N LEU A 82 -7.58 -11.06 -7.59
CA LEU A 82 -7.38 -12.13 -6.61
C LEU A 82 -8.47 -13.20 -6.65
N GLY A 83 -9.62 -12.91 -7.25
CA GLY A 83 -10.78 -13.81 -7.25
C GLY A 83 -11.23 -14.13 -5.84
N ALA A 84 -11.38 -13.09 -5.01
CA ALA A 84 -11.94 -13.22 -3.67
C ALA A 84 -13.47 -13.35 -3.74
N ASP A 85 -14.03 -14.11 -2.81
CA ASP A 85 -15.48 -14.27 -2.67
C ASP A 85 -16.10 -13.04 -2.00
N LEU A 86 -15.35 -12.42 -1.09
CA LEU A 86 -15.73 -11.24 -0.30
C LEU A 86 -14.57 -10.23 -0.30
N ILE A 87 -14.90 -8.94 -0.44
CA ILE A 87 -13.92 -7.86 -0.21
C ILE A 87 -14.38 -7.02 0.98
N VAL A 88 -13.46 -6.75 1.91
CA VAL A 88 -13.69 -5.88 3.07
C VAL A 88 -12.73 -4.69 3.07
N ILE A 89 -13.27 -3.51 3.38
CA ILE A 89 -12.53 -2.25 3.53
C ILE A 89 -12.55 -1.87 5.02
N LEU A 90 -11.40 -1.90 5.69
CA LEU A 90 -11.33 -1.84 7.16
C LEU A 90 -10.97 -0.47 7.76
N GLY A 91 -10.98 0.60 6.97
CA GLY A 91 -10.81 1.97 7.45
C GLY A 91 -9.48 2.62 7.05
N ASP A 92 -9.16 3.73 7.71
CA ASP A 92 -7.98 4.57 7.48
C ASP A 92 -7.77 4.97 6.00
N LEU A 93 -8.86 5.45 5.40
CA LEU A 93 -8.90 5.83 3.99
C LEU A 93 -8.25 7.18 3.70
N VAL A 94 -8.20 8.10 4.67
CA VAL A 94 -7.70 9.48 4.48
C VAL A 94 -6.37 9.65 5.20
N ALA A 95 -5.39 10.27 4.54
CA ALA A 95 -4.15 10.64 5.21
C ALA A 95 -4.35 11.89 6.09
N GLY A 96 -3.99 11.77 7.37
CA GLY A 96 -4.00 12.88 8.33
C GLY A 96 -2.61 13.43 8.69
N HIS A 97 -1.54 12.95 8.04
CA HIS A 97 -0.17 13.28 8.41
C HIS A 97 0.39 14.53 7.70
N HIS A 98 1.39 15.18 8.31
CA HIS A 98 2.00 16.43 7.80
C HIS A 98 2.69 16.33 6.45
N TYR A 99 2.99 15.11 5.97
CA TYR A 99 3.66 14.90 4.68
C TYR A 99 2.71 14.88 3.46
N VAL A 100 1.39 15.07 3.67
CA VAL A 100 0.45 15.22 2.56
C VAL A 100 0.62 16.60 1.95
N GLN A 101 1.02 16.65 0.67
CA GLN A 101 1.14 17.89 -0.08
C GLN A 101 -0.19 18.32 -0.68
N LYS A 102 -1.01 17.35 -1.10
CA LYS A 102 -2.34 17.57 -1.64
C LYS A 102 -3.31 16.50 -1.14
N SER A 103 -4.37 16.97 -0.50
CA SER A 103 -5.45 16.13 -0.01
C SER A 103 -6.30 15.60 -1.16
N ILE A 104 -6.72 14.35 -1.05
CA ILE A 104 -7.64 13.71 -1.99
C ILE A 104 -9.03 13.68 -1.35
N PRO A 105 -10.06 14.28 -1.97
CA PRO A 105 -11.42 14.24 -1.43
C PRO A 105 -11.91 12.81 -1.27
N VAL A 106 -12.60 12.52 -0.16
CA VAL A 106 -13.19 11.20 0.13
C VAL A 106 -14.08 10.72 -1.01
N ALA A 107 -14.85 11.62 -1.63
CA ALA A 107 -15.70 11.29 -2.77
C ALA A 107 -14.89 10.76 -3.98
N ALA A 108 -13.68 11.27 -4.22
CA ALA A 108 -12.81 10.78 -5.28
C ALA A 108 -12.24 9.39 -4.96
N THR A 109 -11.84 9.17 -3.71
CA THR A 109 -11.45 7.83 -3.21
C THR A 109 -12.58 6.82 -3.37
N ALA A 110 -13.79 7.18 -2.93
CA ALA A 110 -14.99 6.34 -3.04
C ALA A 110 -15.33 6.04 -4.51
N ALA A 111 -15.17 7.00 -5.41
CA ALA A 111 -15.43 6.83 -6.83
C ALA A 111 -14.53 5.78 -7.50
N VAL A 112 -13.32 5.54 -6.99
CA VAL A 112 -12.43 4.45 -7.46
C VAL A 112 -12.72 3.14 -6.71
N LEU A 113 -12.95 3.20 -5.41
CA LEU A 113 -13.27 2.01 -4.61
C LEU A 113 -14.56 1.30 -5.04
N LYS A 114 -15.52 2.03 -5.63
CA LYS A 114 -16.76 1.46 -6.16
C LYS A 114 -16.53 0.37 -7.22
N ASP A 115 -15.37 0.37 -7.88
CA ASP A 115 -15.03 -0.58 -8.95
C ASP A 115 -14.54 -1.93 -8.38
N LEU A 116 -14.41 -2.06 -7.05
CA LEU A 116 -14.20 -3.35 -6.40
C LEU A 116 -15.42 -4.25 -6.65
N THR A 117 -15.19 -5.52 -6.94
CA THR A 117 -16.26 -6.48 -7.22
C THR A 117 -15.92 -7.85 -6.63
N ALA A 118 -16.88 -8.43 -5.92
CA ALA A 118 -16.81 -9.78 -5.41
C ALA A 118 -18.21 -10.42 -5.35
N PRO A 119 -18.34 -11.74 -5.54
CA PRO A 119 -19.64 -12.43 -5.59
C PRO A 119 -20.51 -12.27 -4.34
N LEU A 120 -19.91 -12.27 -3.15
CA LEU A 120 -20.60 -12.08 -1.87
C LEU A 120 -20.71 -10.61 -1.46
N GLY A 121 -20.19 -9.68 -2.27
CA GLY A 121 -20.26 -8.25 -2.06
C GLY A 121 -18.97 -7.60 -1.56
N VAL A 122 -19.03 -6.28 -1.44
CA VAL A 122 -17.96 -5.42 -0.94
C VAL A 122 -18.50 -4.64 0.25
N TYR A 123 -17.84 -4.75 1.41
CA TYR A 123 -18.28 -4.13 2.65
C TYR A 123 -17.21 -3.20 3.19
N ALA A 124 -17.63 -2.01 3.65
CA ALA A 124 -16.75 -1.03 4.26
C ALA A 124 -17.16 -0.75 5.70
N VAL A 125 -16.16 -0.67 6.58
CA VAL A 125 -16.30 -0.08 7.92
C VAL A 125 -15.69 1.32 7.83
N LEU A 126 -16.50 2.34 8.07
CA LEU A 126 -16.17 3.76 7.86
C LEU A 126 -16.20 4.54 9.16
#